data_AF-A0A3B1BHX6-F1
#
_entry.id   AF-A0A3B1BHX6-F1
#
_cell.length_a   1.000
_cell.length_b   1.000
_cell.length_c   1.000
_cell.angle_alpha   90.00
_cell.angle_beta   90.00
_cell.angle_gamma   90.00
#
_symmetry.space_group_name_H-M   'P 1'
#
loop_
_entity.id
_entity.type
_entity.pdbx_description
1 polymer ?
#
loop_
_entity_poly.entity_id
_entity_poly.type
_entity_poly.pdbx_seq_one_letter_code
_entity_poly.pdbx_strand_id
1 'polypeptide(L)'
;MRGLTALFVTLMILAAPVGADERPVNGKLRTLLSDRHYHASEEAVKKLGPDVNVALKEIAGDESEPIFRRVRAVSALGYFDDDETASFLENIARANGRLVAIRWAALRSLARSKGDDSVGLISGYLKDDNRFTRRVAGNSLQTIGSEKALRLLDEARREGYIPDSP
;
A
#
# COMPACT_ATOMS: atom_id res chain seq x y z
N MET A 1 72.40 8.68 10.33
CA MET A 1 71.07 9.14 9.91
C MET A 1 70.10 7.98 10.08
N ARG A 2 69.27 7.99 11.14
CA ARG A 2 68.31 6.92 11.45
C ARG A 2 66.96 7.32 10.88
N GLY A 3 66.51 6.65 9.83
CA GLY A 3 65.18 6.83 9.26
C GLY A 3 64.15 6.04 10.06
N LEU A 4 63.24 6.76 10.72
CA LEU A 4 62.13 6.21 11.48
C LEU A 4 60.98 5.93 10.50
N THR A 5 60.78 4.66 10.11
CA THR A 5 59.58 4.23 9.37
C THR A 5 58.38 4.23 10.32
N ALA A 6 57.50 5.22 10.18
CA ALA A 6 56.24 5.29 10.89
C ALA A 6 55.25 4.27 10.32
N LEU A 7 54.84 3.31 11.16
CA LEU A 7 53.79 2.34 10.86
C LEU A 7 52.43 3.02 11.06
N PHE A 8 51.76 3.40 9.97
CA PHE A 8 50.38 3.88 10.03
C PHE A 8 49.45 2.68 10.24
N VAL A 9 49.01 2.46 11.47
CA VAL A 9 47.90 1.55 11.77
C VAL A 9 46.61 2.27 11.42
N THR A 10 46.08 2.03 10.22
CA THR A 10 44.75 2.49 9.83
C THR A 10 43.73 1.64 10.56
N LEU A 11 43.13 2.20 11.61
CA LEU A 11 41.99 1.62 12.31
C LEU A 11 40.78 1.64 11.36
N MET A 12 40.54 0.53 10.66
CA MET A 12 39.27 0.30 9.96
C MET A 12 38.19 0.08 11.01
N ILE A 13 37.41 1.12 11.28
CA ILE A 13 36.17 0.99 12.04
C ILE A 13 35.21 0.21 11.13
N LEU A 14 35.06 -1.08 11.41
CA LEU A 14 34.00 -1.91 10.83
C LEU A 14 32.67 -1.34 11.36
N ALA A 15 32.02 -0.50 10.56
CA ALA A 15 30.63 -0.15 10.79
C ALA A 15 29.82 -1.44 10.59
N ALA A 16 29.50 -2.11 11.70
CA ALA A 16 28.44 -3.12 11.69
C ALA A 16 27.18 -2.44 11.12
N PRO A 17 26.39 -3.13 10.28
CA PRO A 17 25.09 -2.59 9.91
C PRO A 17 24.34 -2.42 11.23
N VAL A 18 24.08 -1.17 11.61
CA VAL A 18 23.08 -0.85 12.61
C VAL A 18 21.82 -1.49 12.05
N GLY A 19 21.45 -2.66 12.57
CA GLY A 19 20.14 -3.23 12.33
C GLY A 19 19.19 -2.13 12.75
N ALA A 20 18.53 -1.51 11.78
CA ALA A 20 17.48 -0.55 12.05
C ALA A 20 16.54 -1.25 13.04
N ASP A 21 16.42 -0.69 14.25
CA ASP A 21 15.73 -1.34 15.36
C ASP A 21 14.31 -1.70 14.90
N GLU A 22 14.11 -2.98 14.57
CA GLU A 22 12.88 -3.42 13.92
C GLU A 22 11.77 -3.29 14.96
N ARG A 23 10.72 -2.52 14.64
CA ARG A 23 9.62 -2.34 15.57
C ARG A 23 9.07 -3.71 15.99
N PRO A 24 8.87 -3.98 17.29
CA PRO A 24 8.31 -5.25 17.75
C PRO A 24 6.94 -5.60 17.12
N VAL A 25 6.18 -4.59 16.70
CA VAL A 25 4.91 -4.79 15.99
C VAL A 25 5.10 -5.43 14.61
N ASN A 26 6.22 -5.21 13.92
CA ASN A 26 6.46 -5.71 12.56
C ASN A 26 6.44 -7.25 12.51
N GLY A 27 7.04 -7.94 13.49
CA GLY A 27 6.99 -9.41 13.57
C GLY A 27 5.58 -9.96 13.76
N LYS A 28 4.77 -9.33 14.63
CA LYS A 28 3.36 -9.70 14.85
C LYS A 28 2.54 -9.44 13.59
N LEU A 29 2.79 -8.32 12.93
CA LEU A 29 2.10 -7.92 11.72
C LEU A 29 2.42 -8.85 10.56
N ARG A 30 3.70 -9.23 10.37
CA ARG A 30 4.12 -10.22 9.38
C ARG A 30 3.43 -11.57 9.58
N THR A 31 3.27 -11.99 10.83
CA THR A 31 2.53 -13.20 11.18
C THR A 31 1.06 -13.08 10.77
N LEU A 32 0.40 -11.99 11.19
CA LEU A 32 -0.99 -11.70 10.87
C LEU A 32 -1.25 -11.61 9.35
N LEU A 33 -0.34 -10.96 8.62
CA LEU A 33 -0.40 -10.81 7.16
C LEU A 33 -0.01 -12.08 6.39
N SER A 34 0.50 -13.12 7.06
CA SER A 34 0.89 -14.39 6.43
C SER A 34 -0.17 -15.49 6.56
N ASP A 35 -1.20 -15.28 7.39
CA ASP A 35 -2.27 -16.25 7.55
C ASP A 35 -3.02 -16.45 6.22
N ARG A 36 -3.08 -17.69 5.73
CA ARG A 36 -3.73 -18.01 4.44
C ARG A 36 -5.25 -18.07 4.55
N HIS A 37 -5.77 -18.39 5.72
CA HIS A 37 -7.21 -18.58 5.95
C HIS A 37 -7.85 -17.40 6.67
N TYR A 38 -7.03 -16.50 7.21
CA TYR A 38 -7.48 -15.30 7.89
C TYR A 38 -7.07 -14.03 7.12
N HIS A 39 -8.07 -13.23 6.72
CA HIS A 39 -7.80 -11.83 6.38
C HIS A 39 -7.63 -11.06 7.67
N ALA A 40 -6.51 -10.33 7.80
CA ALA A 40 -6.22 -9.50 8.96
C ALA A 40 -7.36 -8.49 9.19
N SER A 41 -8.29 -8.78 10.11
CA SER A 41 -9.43 -7.92 10.38
C SER A 41 -8.99 -6.57 10.94
N GLU A 42 -9.86 -5.57 10.83
CA GLU A 42 -9.59 -4.23 11.35
C GLU A 42 -9.29 -4.25 12.85
N GLU A 43 -10.06 -5.03 13.61
CA GLU A 43 -9.90 -5.21 15.04
C GLU A 43 -8.56 -5.88 15.37
N ALA A 44 -8.20 -6.93 14.62
CA ALA A 44 -6.94 -7.65 14.80
C ALA A 44 -5.73 -6.76 14.51
N VAL A 45 -5.82 -5.93 13.47
CA VAL A 45 -4.78 -4.96 13.12
C VAL A 45 -4.68 -3.87 14.20
N LYS A 46 -5.79 -3.19 14.53
CA LYS A 46 -5.78 -2.07 15.50
C LYS A 46 -5.38 -2.50 16.91
N LYS A 47 -5.61 -3.77 17.29
CA LYS A 47 -5.15 -4.34 18.58
C LYS A 47 -3.61 -4.39 18.72
N LEU A 48 -2.86 -4.30 17.62
CA LEU A 48 -1.40 -4.33 17.66
C LEU A 48 -0.75 -3.03 18.14
N GLY A 49 -1.51 -1.94 18.21
CA GLY A 49 -1.08 -0.67 18.80
C GLY A 49 -1.37 0.56 17.92
N PRO A 50 -1.17 1.77 18.47
CA PRO A 50 -1.47 3.02 17.78
C PRO A 50 -0.61 3.24 16.52
N ASP A 51 0.64 2.76 16.51
CA ASP A 51 1.58 2.95 15.40
C ASP A 51 1.49 1.85 14.33
N VAL A 52 0.43 1.04 14.35
CA VAL A 52 0.31 -0.09 13.44
C VAL A 52 0.17 0.34 11.98
N ASN A 53 -0.41 1.51 11.71
CA ASN A 53 -0.46 2.10 10.36
C ASN A 53 0.95 2.46 9.85
N VAL A 54 1.86 2.93 10.71
CA VAL A 54 3.27 3.18 10.35
C VAL A 54 3.95 1.86 9.98
N ALA A 55 3.81 0.83 10.81
CA ALA A 55 4.35 -0.51 10.54
C ALA A 55 3.81 -1.11 9.22
N LEU A 56 2.53 -0.90 8.92
CA LEU A 56 1.90 -1.30 7.67
C LEU A 56 2.53 -0.58 6.46
N LYS A 57 2.80 0.73 6.55
CA LYS A 57 3.48 1.50 5.48
C LYS A 57 4.89 0.97 5.23
N GLU A 58 5.61 0.60 6.29
CA GLU A 58 6.95 0.00 6.18
C GLU A 58 6.92 -1.34 5.44
N ILE A 59 6.04 -2.26 5.85
CA ILE A 59 5.90 -3.56 5.18
C ILE A 59 5.41 -3.40 3.73
N ALA A 60 4.56 -2.40 3.44
CA ALA A 60 4.13 -2.12 2.07
C ALA A 60 5.28 -1.64 1.17
N GLY A 61 6.16 -0.80 1.71
CA GLY A 61 7.31 -0.21 1.02
C GLY A 61 8.54 -1.11 0.90
N ASP A 62 8.69 -2.09 1.79
CA ASP A 62 9.84 -3.00 1.82
C ASP A 62 9.83 -3.97 0.63
N GLU A 63 10.81 -3.83 -0.28
CA GLU A 63 10.93 -4.70 -1.46
C GLU A 63 11.43 -6.11 -1.15
N SER A 64 12.01 -6.33 0.04
CA SER A 64 12.39 -7.66 0.51
C SER A 64 11.18 -8.47 0.98
N GLU A 65 10.04 -7.81 1.25
CA GLU A 65 8.81 -8.49 1.64
C GLU A 65 8.19 -9.26 0.47
N PRO A 66 7.67 -10.49 0.73
CA PRO A 66 6.89 -11.19 -0.26
C PRO A 66 5.71 -10.34 -0.74
N ILE A 67 5.47 -10.35 -2.05
CA ILE A 67 4.44 -9.52 -2.69
C ILE A 67 3.06 -9.62 -2.02
N PHE A 68 2.67 -10.81 -1.54
CA PHE A 68 1.39 -11.00 -0.88
C PHE A 68 1.29 -10.23 0.46
N ARG A 69 2.38 -10.10 1.24
CA ARG A 69 2.38 -9.31 2.48
C ARG A 69 2.28 -7.83 2.17
N ARG A 70 3.00 -7.36 1.15
CA ARG A 70 2.92 -5.97 0.69
C ARG A 70 1.49 -5.59 0.29
N VAL A 71 0.85 -6.43 -0.54
CA VAL A 71 -0.55 -6.25 -0.95
C VAL A 71 -1.51 -6.26 0.25
N ARG A 72 -1.34 -7.19 1.19
CA ARG A 72 -2.18 -7.29 2.39
C ARG A 72 -1.95 -6.11 3.34
N ALA A 73 -0.72 -5.60 3.45
CA ALA A 73 -0.40 -4.40 4.22
C ALA A 73 -1.11 -3.18 3.62
N VAL A 74 -1.01 -2.97 2.30
CA VAL A 74 -1.74 -1.90 1.61
C VAL A 74 -3.25 -2.04 1.77
N SER A 75 -3.79 -3.27 1.76
CA SER A 75 -5.21 -3.51 2.00
C SER A 75 -5.64 -3.12 3.42
N ALA A 76 -4.83 -3.48 4.43
CA ALA A 76 -5.10 -3.16 5.83
C ALA A 76 -4.91 -1.66 6.16
N LEU A 77 -4.13 -0.92 5.37
CA LEU A 77 -4.11 0.56 5.44
C LEU A 77 -5.49 1.18 5.15
N GLY A 78 -6.40 0.47 4.48
CA GLY A 78 -7.80 0.90 4.30
C GLY A 78 -8.65 0.91 5.59
N TYR A 79 -8.08 0.50 6.73
CA TYR A 79 -8.72 0.64 8.06
C TYR A 79 -8.44 1.99 8.74
N PHE A 80 -7.66 2.85 8.08
CA PHE A 80 -7.21 4.13 8.63
C PHE A 80 -7.63 5.27 7.69
N ASP A 81 -8.39 6.21 8.23
CA ASP A 81 -8.95 7.37 7.53
C ASP A 81 -8.11 8.65 7.73
N ASP A 82 -6.86 8.51 8.20
CA ASP A 82 -5.95 9.64 8.35
C ASP A 82 -5.33 10.10 7.01
N ASP A 83 -5.00 11.39 6.92
CA ASP A 83 -4.52 12.01 5.68
C ASP A 83 -3.12 11.55 5.27
N GLU A 84 -2.28 11.16 6.24
CA GLU A 84 -0.95 10.64 5.95
C GLU A 84 -1.04 9.26 5.31
N THR A 85 -1.93 8.40 5.79
CA THR A 85 -2.21 7.08 5.19
C THR A 85 -2.87 7.23 3.83
N ALA A 86 -3.81 8.17 3.67
CA ALA A 86 -4.38 8.46 2.36
C ALA A 86 -3.30 8.90 1.37
N SER A 87 -2.45 9.86 1.73
CA SER A 87 -1.34 10.34 0.88
C SER A 87 -0.40 9.20 0.47
N PHE A 88 -0.11 8.27 1.39
CA PHE A 88 0.69 7.09 1.08
C PHE A 88 0.00 6.16 0.06
N LEU A 89 -1.28 5.85 0.26
CA LEU A 89 -2.07 5.02 -0.67
C LEU A 89 -2.22 5.69 -2.04
N GLU A 90 -2.40 7.00 -2.06
CA GLU A 90 -2.46 7.85 -3.24
C GLU A 90 -1.18 7.79 -4.08
N ASN A 91 -0.02 7.82 -3.43
CA ASN A 91 1.28 7.65 -4.08
C ASN A 91 1.42 6.25 -4.67
N ILE A 92 1.01 5.22 -3.94
CA ILE A 92 1.01 3.84 -4.44
C ILE A 92 0.11 3.70 -5.67
N ALA A 93 -1.11 4.25 -5.63
CA ALA A 93 -2.06 4.13 -6.74
C ALA A 93 -1.51 4.72 -8.06
N ARG A 94 -0.82 5.87 -7.96
CA ARG A 94 -0.22 6.60 -9.08
C ARG A 94 1.15 6.08 -9.52
N ALA A 95 1.79 5.21 -8.73
CA ALA A 95 3.11 4.71 -9.04
C ALA A 95 3.11 3.92 -10.37
N ASN A 96 4.03 4.28 -11.27
CA ASN A 96 4.27 3.55 -12.52
C ASN A 96 5.26 2.41 -12.25
N GLY A 97 4.74 1.20 -12.08
CA GLY A 97 5.56 0.03 -11.77
C GLY A 97 4.88 -1.29 -12.10
N ARG A 98 5.67 -2.39 -12.08
CA ARG A 98 5.21 -3.73 -12.49
C ARG A 98 4.24 -4.39 -11.50
N LEU A 99 4.10 -3.87 -10.28
CA LEU A 99 3.32 -4.48 -9.20
C LEU A 99 1.87 -3.97 -9.17
N VAL A 100 1.15 -4.21 -10.26
CA VAL A 100 -0.23 -3.72 -10.46
C VAL A 100 -1.18 -4.16 -9.33
N ALA A 101 -0.95 -5.33 -8.73
CA ALA A 101 -1.72 -5.82 -7.58
C ALA A 101 -1.65 -4.88 -6.36
N ILE A 102 -0.50 -4.25 -6.10
CA ILE A 102 -0.34 -3.29 -4.99
C ILE A 102 -1.15 -2.02 -5.29
N ARG A 103 -1.12 -1.53 -6.54
CA ARG A 103 -1.93 -0.39 -6.97
C ARG A 103 -3.42 -0.64 -6.81
N TRP A 104 -3.88 -1.83 -7.22
CA TRP A 104 -5.28 -2.22 -7.06
C TRP A 104 -5.70 -2.34 -5.59
N ALA A 105 -4.81 -2.79 -4.71
CA ALA A 105 -5.07 -2.76 -3.28
C ALA A 105 -5.24 -1.31 -2.80
N ALA A 106 -4.37 -0.40 -3.22
CA ALA A 106 -4.48 1.02 -2.83
C ALA A 106 -5.79 1.67 -3.28
N LEU A 107 -6.24 1.42 -4.52
CA LEU A 107 -7.54 1.92 -5.01
C LEU A 107 -8.74 1.41 -4.18
N ARG A 108 -8.69 0.17 -3.72
CA ARG A 108 -9.74 -0.40 -2.85
C ARG A 108 -9.65 0.16 -1.43
N SER A 109 -8.43 0.32 -0.92
CA SER A 109 -8.19 0.88 0.42
C SER A 109 -8.67 2.32 0.49
N LEU A 110 -8.36 3.16 -0.51
CA LEU A 110 -8.84 4.53 -0.61
C LEU A 110 -10.39 4.61 -0.66
N ALA A 111 -11.01 3.75 -1.48
CA ALA A 111 -12.47 3.68 -1.55
C ALA A 111 -13.09 3.36 -0.18
N ARG A 112 -12.47 2.45 0.58
CA ARG A 112 -12.92 2.08 1.92
C ARG A 112 -12.70 3.19 2.95
N SER A 113 -11.50 3.78 3.00
CA SER A 113 -11.11 4.67 4.09
C SER A 113 -11.51 6.12 3.87
N LYS A 114 -11.58 6.58 2.62
CA LYS A 114 -11.84 7.98 2.26
C LYS A 114 -13.16 8.19 1.51
N GLY A 115 -13.85 7.11 1.09
CA GLY A 115 -15.17 7.22 0.48
C GLY A 115 -15.21 8.24 -0.66
N ASP A 116 -16.10 9.22 -0.55
CA ASP A 116 -16.31 10.27 -1.56
C ASP A 116 -15.08 11.12 -1.87
N ASP A 117 -14.19 11.33 -0.90
CA ASP A 117 -12.97 12.12 -1.09
C ASP A 117 -12.03 11.43 -2.11
N SER A 118 -12.11 10.11 -2.22
CA SER A 118 -11.29 9.33 -3.15
C SER A 118 -11.86 9.23 -4.58
N VAL A 119 -13.10 9.66 -4.80
CA VAL A 119 -13.80 9.49 -6.10
C VAL A 119 -13.04 10.15 -7.25
N GLY A 120 -12.50 11.35 -7.03
CA GLY A 120 -11.76 12.09 -8.06
C GLY A 120 -10.57 11.28 -8.59
N LEU A 121 -9.74 10.77 -7.68
CA LEU A 121 -8.61 9.91 -8.01
C LEU A 121 -9.05 8.62 -8.70
N ILE A 122 -10.00 7.89 -8.11
CA ILE A 122 -10.41 6.56 -8.60
C ILE A 122 -11.03 6.65 -9.99
N SER A 123 -11.82 7.70 -10.24
CA SER A 123 -12.46 7.92 -11.56
C SER A 123 -11.45 8.08 -12.70
N GLY A 124 -10.25 8.58 -12.42
CA GLY A 124 -9.16 8.68 -13.41
C GLY A 124 -8.71 7.32 -13.97
N TYR A 125 -9.00 6.22 -13.28
CA TYR A 125 -8.64 4.87 -13.68
C TYR A 125 -9.76 4.13 -14.44
N LEU A 126 -10.93 4.75 -14.63
CA LEU A 126 -12.03 4.15 -15.39
C LEU A 126 -11.70 3.97 -16.88
N LYS A 127 -10.71 4.73 -17.39
CA LYS A 127 -10.26 4.69 -18.79
C LYS A 127 -8.83 4.15 -18.94
N ASP A 128 -8.29 3.49 -17.91
CA ASP A 128 -6.94 2.89 -17.92
C ASP A 128 -6.82 1.81 -19.01
N ASP A 129 -5.67 1.72 -19.67
CA ASP A 129 -5.42 0.73 -20.74
C ASP A 129 -5.61 -0.71 -20.24
N ASN A 130 -5.27 -0.98 -18.98
CA ASN A 130 -5.43 -2.28 -18.38
C ASN A 130 -6.89 -2.50 -17.94
N ARG A 131 -7.56 -3.44 -18.62
CA ARG A 131 -8.96 -3.82 -18.32
C ARG A 131 -9.22 -4.19 -16.85
N PHE A 132 -8.24 -4.76 -16.16
CA PHE A 132 -8.38 -5.12 -14.75
C PHE A 132 -8.30 -3.88 -13.87
N THR A 133 -7.46 -2.90 -14.21
CA THR A 133 -7.43 -1.60 -13.52
C THR A 133 -8.78 -0.88 -13.65
N ARG A 134 -9.36 -0.85 -14.86
CA ARG A 134 -10.71 -0.29 -15.06
C ARG A 134 -11.76 -0.99 -14.20
N ARG A 135 -11.73 -2.34 -14.14
CA ARG A 135 -12.63 -3.12 -13.28
C ARG A 135 -12.44 -2.79 -11.80
N VAL A 136 -11.20 -2.65 -11.33
CA VAL A 136 -10.93 -2.29 -9.94
C VAL A 136 -11.45 -0.89 -9.63
N ALA A 137 -11.22 0.08 -10.51
CA ALA A 137 -11.76 1.43 -10.38
C ALA A 137 -13.28 1.43 -10.31
N GLY A 138 -13.95 0.72 -11.22
CA GLY A 138 -15.41 0.60 -11.21
C GLY A 138 -15.95 -0.06 -9.95
N ASN A 139 -15.34 -1.17 -9.50
CA ASN A 139 -15.74 -1.84 -8.26
C ASN A 139 -15.52 -0.95 -7.02
N SER A 140 -14.44 -0.17 -7.00
CA SER A 140 -14.17 0.80 -5.94
C SER A 140 -15.23 1.90 -5.91
N LEU A 141 -15.59 2.48 -7.06
CA LEU A 141 -16.69 3.47 -7.13
C LEU A 141 -18.04 2.86 -6.72
N GLN A 142 -18.30 1.62 -7.12
CA GLN A 142 -19.50 0.88 -6.70
C GLN A 142 -19.55 0.67 -5.18
N THR A 143 -18.39 0.44 -4.56
CA THR A 143 -18.24 0.28 -3.10
C THR A 143 -18.48 1.62 -2.37
N ILE A 144 -18.01 2.74 -2.93
CA ILE A 144 -18.27 4.08 -2.40
C ILE A 144 -19.77 4.39 -2.46
N GLY A 145 -20.40 4.09 -3.60
CA GLY A 145 -21.87 4.09 -3.73
C GLY A 145 -22.54 5.46 -3.68
N SER A 146 -21.81 6.57 -3.58
CA SER A 146 -22.38 7.90 -3.66
C SER A 146 -22.89 8.23 -5.06
N GLU A 147 -23.78 9.21 -5.12
CA GLU A 147 -24.36 9.66 -6.39
C GLU A 147 -23.27 10.07 -7.40
N LYS A 148 -22.23 10.77 -6.94
CA LYS A 148 -21.09 11.16 -7.79
C LYS A 148 -20.34 9.93 -8.31
N ALA A 149 -20.05 8.95 -7.44
CA ALA A 149 -19.33 7.74 -7.82
C ALA A 149 -20.12 6.91 -8.84
N LEU A 150 -21.43 6.72 -8.59
CA LEU A 150 -22.31 5.94 -9.47
C LEU A 150 -22.52 6.62 -10.82
N ARG A 151 -22.70 7.95 -10.87
CA ARG A 151 -22.83 8.69 -12.14
C ARG A 151 -21.59 8.51 -13.04
N LEU A 152 -20.39 8.62 -12.48
CA LEU A 152 -19.14 8.45 -13.23
C LEU A 152 -18.95 7.00 -13.71
N LEU A 153 -19.33 6.02 -12.87
CA LEU A 153 -19.31 4.62 -13.24
C LEU A 153 -20.28 4.32 -14.40
N ASP A 154 -21.50 4.84 -14.36
CA ASP A 154 -22.49 4.63 -15.41
C ASP A 154 -22.11 5.31 -16.73
N GLU A 155 -21.48 6.48 -16.66
CA GLU A 155 -20.88 7.12 -17.84
C GLU A 155 -19.81 6.22 -18.48
N ALA A 156 -18.87 5.70 -17.68
CA ALA A 156 -17.84 4.81 -18.19
C ALA A 156 -18.39 3.49 -18.76
N ARG A 157 -19.51 2.97 -18.24
CA ARG A 157 -20.23 1.82 -18.82
C ARG A 157 -20.84 2.16 -20.17
N ARG A 158 -21.56 3.29 -20.29
CA ARG A 158 -22.16 3.75 -21.56
C ARG A 158 -21.12 3.97 -22.65
N GLU A 159 -19.94 4.46 -22.27
CA GLU A 159 -18.81 4.67 -23.18
C GLU A 159 -18.06 3.36 -23.52
N GLY A 160 -18.44 2.22 -22.94
CA GLY A 160 -17.84 0.91 -23.21
C GLY A 160 -16.48 0.68 -22.54
N TYR A 161 -16.04 1.57 -21.64
CA TYR A 161 -14.78 1.41 -20.92
C TYR A 161 -14.87 0.30 -19.86
N ILE A 162 -16.01 0.20 -19.19
CA ILE A 162 -16.29 -0.86 -18.22
C ILE A 162 -17.39 -1.73 -18.80
N PRO A 163 -17.12 -3.00 -19.13
CA PRO A 163 -18.18 -3.90 -19.55
C PRO A 163 -19.17 -4.04 -18.40
N ASP A 164 -20.47 -4.08 -18.72
CA ASP A 164 -21.48 -4.58 -17.80
C ASP A 164 -21.00 -5.93 -17.27
N SER A 165 -21.06 -6.12 -15.95
CA SER A 165 -20.65 -7.39 -15.34
C SER A 165 -21.38 -8.55 -16.02
N PRO A 166 -20.72 -9.68 -16.31
CA PRO A 166 -21.43 -10.89 -16.73
C PRO A 166 -22.40 -11.38 -15.64
#